data_AF-A0A6M1SW65-F1
#
_entry.id   AF-A0A6M1SW65-F1
#
_cell.length_a   1.000
_cell.length_b   1.000
_cell.length_c   1.000
_cell.angle_alpha   90.00
_cell.angle_beta   90.00
_cell.angle_gamma   90.00
#
_symmetry.space_group_name_H-M   'P 1'
#
loop_
_entity.id
_entity.type
_entity.pdbx_description
1 polymer ?
#
loop_
_entity_poly.entity_id
_entity_poly.type
_entity_poly.pdbx_seq_one_letter_code
_entity_poly.pdbx_strand_id
1 'polypeptide(L)'
;MAQAIRAEVQDFEYLLGPKVSVVVEGGGQVSLAALKADVRLLAVGDGLWSVQVGRGAEEICDAGRAVAVTVETLARLAAIGPEARAGDLVVESPHPASP
;
A
#
# COMPACT_ATOMS: atom_id res chain seq x y z
N MET A 1 4.82 -0.58 13.06
CA MET A 1 4.28 -0.51 11.67
C MET A 1 4.13 -1.91 11.06
N ALA A 2 5.19 -2.55 10.58
CA ALA A 2 5.08 -3.86 9.89
C ALA A 2 4.36 -4.95 10.72
N GLN A 3 4.66 -5.05 12.03
CA GLN A 3 3.99 -6.01 12.91
C GLN A 3 2.49 -5.72 13.07
N ALA A 4 2.09 -4.45 13.14
CA ALA A 4 0.68 -4.07 13.24
C ALA A 4 -0.07 -4.47 11.96
N ILE A 5 0.51 -4.21 10.78
CA ILE A 5 -0.07 -4.64 9.50
C ILE A 5 -0.21 -6.16 9.46
N ARG A 6 0.84 -6.92 9.84
CA ARG A 6 0.78 -8.39 9.86
C ARG A 6 -0.31 -8.93 10.78
N ALA A 7 -0.53 -8.31 11.94
CA ALA A 7 -1.58 -8.71 12.86
C ALA A 7 -2.99 -8.47 12.28
N GLU A 8 -3.19 -7.36 11.56
CA GLU A 8 -4.49 -7.00 10.98
C GLU A 8 -4.87 -7.84 9.74
N VAL A 9 -3.90 -8.44 9.04
CA VAL A 9 -4.16 -9.20 7.79
C VAL A 9 -4.26 -10.71 7.98
N GLN A 10 -4.09 -11.24 9.20
CA GLN A 10 -4.00 -12.70 9.44
C GLN A 10 -5.21 -13.47 8.90
N ASP A 11 -6.40 -12.86 8.92
CA ASP A 11 -7.64 -13.51 8.50
C ASP A 11 -7.79 -13.62 6.97
N PHE A 12 -6.97 -12.93 6.18
CA PHE A 12 -7.07 -12.94 4.71
C PHE A 12 -5.73 -12.96 3.98
N GLU A 13 -4.60 -13.04 4.67
CA GLU A 13 -3.27 -13.04 4.04
C GLU A 13 -3.09 -14.17 3.02
N TYR A 14 -3.78 -15.30 3.22
CA TYR A 14 -3.78 -16.45 2.29
C TYR A 14 -4.48 -16.18 0.96
N LEU A 15 -5.26 -15.10 0.86
CA LEU A 15 -5.92 -14.64 -0.38
C LEU A 15 -5.06 -13.66 -1.16
N LEU A 16 -3.98 -13.15 -0.57
CA LEU A 16 -3.09 -12.21 -1.24
C LEU A 16 -2.27 -12.92 -2.33
N GLY A 17 -2.10 -12.22 -3.45
CA GLY A 17 -1.23 -12.69 -4.51
C GLY A 17 0.22 -12.87 -4.04
N PRO A 18 0.95 -13.88 -4.55
CA PRO A 18 2.33 -14.17 -4.12
C PRO A 18 3.33 -13.04 -4.42
N LYS A 19 2.92 -12.03 -5.18
CA LYS A 19 3.71 -10.85 -5.55
C LYS A 19 3.26 -9.56 -4.86
N VAL A 20 2.23 -9.61 -4.00
CA VAL A 20 1.79 -8.47 -3.21
C VAL A 20 2.87 -8.12 -2.21
N SER A 21 3.21 -6.83 -2.13
CA SER A 21 4.36 -6.36 -1.35
C SER A 21 4.07 -5.05 -0.64
N VAL A 22 4.45 -4.99 0.63
CA VAL A 22 4.43 -3.76 1.45
C VAL A 22 5.86 -3.45 1.87
N VAL A 23 6.32 -2.23 1.61
CA VAL A 23 7.63 -1.74 2.02
C VAL A 23 7.45 -0.73 3.15
N VAL A 24 8.19 -0.93 4.25
CA VAL A 24 8.20 -0.05 5.42
C VAL A 24 9.60 0.51 5.59
N GLU A 25 9.76 1.82 5.44
CA GLU A 25 11.01 2.55 5.57
C GLU A 25 10.97 3.46 6.81
N GLY A 26 11.91 3.26 7.74
CA GLY A 26 12.02 4.08 8.95
C GLY A 26 12.77 5.41 8.77
N GLY A 27 13.05 5.84 7.53
CA GLY A 27 13.80 7.08 7.25
C GLY A 27 15.31 6.97 7.41
N GLY A 28 15.88 5.76 7.34
CA GLY A 28 17.33 5.54 7.40
C GLY A 28 18.08 5.94 6.12
N GLN A 29 19.41 5.85 6.14
CA GLN A 29 20.27 6.23 5.00
C GLN A 29 20.14 5.31 3.77
N VAL A 30 19.64 4.09 3.95
CA VAL A 30 19.41 3.14 2.86
C VAL A 30 17.95 3.23 2.44
N SER A 31 17.72 3.81 1.27
CA SER A 31 16.40 3.88 0.69
C SER A 31 16.07 2.65 -0.15
N LEU A 32 14.82 2.21 -0.05
CA LEU A 32 14.19 1.17 -0.86
C LEU A 32 13.27 1.78 -1.94
N ALA A 33 13.36 3.08 -2.20
CA ALA A 33 12.50 3.80 -3.15
C ALA A 33 12.52 3.20 -4.58
N ALA A 34 13.66 2.61 -4.98
CA ALA A 34 13.80 1.97 -6.28
C ALA A 34 13.04 0.62 -6.41
N LEU A 35 12.65 0.00 -5.29
CA LEU A 35 11.87 -1.24 -5.32
C LEU A 35 10.40 -0.95 -5.69
N LYS A 36 9.83 -1.77 -6.57
CA LYS A 36 8.38 -1.74 -6.80
C LYS A 36 7.68 -2.33 -5.58
N ALA A 37 6.64 -1.64 -5.09
CA ALA A 37 5.80 -2.09 -3.99
C ALA A 37 4.32 -1.83 -4.31
N ASP A 38 3.42 -2.62 -3.73
CA ASP A 38 1.98 -2.36 -3.79
C ASP A 38 1.59 -1.28 -2.78
N VAL A 39 2.24 -1.26 -1.61
CA VAL A 39 2.16 -0.16 -0.64
C VAL A 39 3.56 0.21 -0.15
N ARG A 40 3.86 1.51 -0.12
CA ARG A 40 5.08 2.06 0.50
C ARG A 40 4.70 2.94 1.68
N LEU A 41 5.41 2.74 2.78
CA LEU A 41 5.31 3.49 4.01
C LEU A 41 6.67 4.08 4.33
N LEU A 42 6.79 5.40 4.38
CA LEU A 42 8.02 6.10 4.73
C LEU A 42 7.80 6.97 5.97
N ALA A 43 8.59 6.75 7.02
CA ALA A 43 8.60 7.65 8.16
C ALA A 43 9.15 9.02 7.73
N VAL A 44 8.38 10.09 7.95
CA VAL A 44 8.75 11.46 7.54
C VAL A 44 9.08 12.39 8.72
N GLY A 45 8.95 11.90 9.96
CA GLY A 45 9.23 12.63 11.20
C GLY A 45 8.01 12.73 12.12
N ASP A 46 8.21 13.03 13.40
CA ASP A 46 7.14 13.31 14.38
C ASP A 46 6.01 12.25 14.46
N GLY A 47 6.34 10.99 14.20
CA GLY A 47 5.37 9.88 14.18
C GLY A 47 4.47 9.84 12.93
N LEU A 48 4.71 10.74 11.97
CA LEU A 48 4.04 10.80 10.68
C LEU A 48 4.68 9.85 9.65
N TRP A 49 3.83 9.41 8.74
CA TRP A 49 4.16 8.49 7.66
C TRP A 49 3.63 9.03 6.33
N SER A 50 4.46 9.01 5.30
CA SER A 50 4.00 9.06 3.91
C SER A 50 3.57 7.67 3.48
N VAL A 51 2.37 7.57 2.91
CA VAL A 51 1.76 6.34 2.41
C VAL A 51 1.53 6.48 0.92
N GLN A 52 2.03 5.54 0.13
CA GLN A 52 1.79 5.46 -1.31
C GLN A 52 1.26 4.08 -1.68
N VAL A 53 0.14 4.05 -2.40
CA VAL A 53 -0.43 2.82 -2.96
C VAL A 53 -0.11 2.74 -4.45
N GLY A 54 0.63 1.71 -4.87
CA GLY A 54 1.07 1.51 -6.25
C GLY A 54 1.86 2.70 -6.79
N ARG A 55 1.27 3.45 -7.72
CA ARG A 55 1.83 4.70 -8.29
C ARG A 55 0.96 5.92 -7.96
N GLY A 56 0.08 5.81 -6.97
CA GLY A 56 -0.80 6.90 -6.55
C GLY A 56 -0.07 8.04 -5.86
N ALA A 57 -0.83 9.08 -5.53
CA ALA A 57 -0.34 10.19 -4.72
C ALA A 57 0.07 9.71 -3.32
N GLU A 58 1.03 10.41 -2.73
CA GLU A 58 1.43 10.21 -1.34
C GLU A 58 0.44 10.91 -0.39
N GLU A 59 0.03 10.21 0.66
CA GLU A 59 -0.74 10.76 1.78
C GLU A 59 0.17 10.81 3.02
N ILE A 60 0.30 11.98 3.65
CA ILE A 60 0.99 12.10 4.95
C ILE A 60 -0.05 12.00 6.06
N CYS A 61 0.12 11.02 6.94
CA CYS A 61 -0.80 10.77 8.03
C CYS A 61 -0.11 10.16 9.26
N ASP A 62 -0.84 9.99 10.36
CA ASP A 62 -0.33 9.29 11.53
C ASP A 62 -0.17 7.77 11.29
N ALA A 63 0.54 7.11 12.21
CA ALA A 63 0.81 5.68 12.11
C ALA A 63 -0.46 4.80 12.08
N GLY A 64 -1.54 5.20 12.76
CA GLY A 64 -2.79 4.45 12.78
C GLY A 64 -3.49 4.50 11.42
N ARG A 65 -3.59 5.70 10.84
CA ARG A 65 -4.12 5.90 9.49
C ARG A 65 -3.29 5.16 8.44
N ALA A 66 -1.96 5.17 8.57
CA ALA A 66 -1.07 4.46 7.66
C ALA A 66 -1.27 2.94 7.68
N VAL A 67 -1.46 2.34 8.88
CA VAL A 67 -1.87 0.93 9.00
C VAL A 67 -3.22 0.69 8.34
N ALA A 68 -4.22 1.52 8.64
CA ALA A 68 -5.57 1.37 8.11
C ALA A 68 -5.62 1.40 6.58
N VAL A 69 -4.96 2.38 5.94
CA VAL A 69 -4.87 2.49 4.47
C VAL A 69 -4.19 1.25 3.88
N THR A 70 -3.13 0.75 4.53
CA THR A 70 -2.41 -0.44 4.07
C THR A 70 -3.31 -1.68 4.14
N VAL A 71 -3.99 -1.90 5.26
CA VAL A 71 -4.88 -3.06 5.47
C VAL A 71 -6.07 -3.00 4.52
N GLU A 72 -6.70 -1.83 4.33
CA GLU A 72 -7.78 -1.62 3.36
C GLU A 72 -7.32 -1.96 1.94
N THR A 73 -6.13 -1.50 1.56
CA THR A 73 -5.54 -1.80 0.25
C THR A 73 -5.34 -3.31 0.07
N LEU A 74 -4.77 -3.99 1.06
CA LEU A 74 -4.54 -5.44 1.00
C LEU A 74 -5.86 -6.22 0.96
N ALA A 75 -6.87 -5.81 1.71
CA ALA A 75 -8.20 -6.41 1.67
C ALA A 75 -8.85 -6.27 0.29
N ARG A 76 -8.70 -5.10 -0.36
CA ARG A 76 -9.18 -4.90 -1.74
C ARG A 76 -8.44 -5.78 -2.75
N LEU A 77 -7.12 -5.95 -2.62
CA LEU A 77 -6.35 -6.86 -3.48
C LEU A 77 -6.78 -8.32 -3.29
N ALA A 78 -6.95 -8.76 -2.04
CA ALA A 78 -7.46 -10.09 -1.72
C ALA A 78 -8.84 -10.34 -2.33
N ALA A 79 -9.71 -9.31 -2.34
CA ALA A 79 -11.05 -9.41 -2.95
C ALA A 79 -11.03 -9.50 -4.49
N ILE A 80 -10.02 -8.94 -5.16
CA ILE A 80 -9.85 -9.06 -6.62
C ILE A 80 -9.28 -10.43 -6.98
N GLY A 81 -8.33 -10.94 -6.20
CA GLY A 81 -7.78 -12.27 -6.35
C GLY A 81 -6.25 -12.31 -6.46
N PRO A 82 -5.66 -13.50 -6.69
CA PRO A 82 -4.22 -13.74 -6.51
C PRO A 82 -3.32 -13.05 -7.54
N GLU A 83 -3.86 -12.60 -8.67
CA GLU A 83 -3.10 -11.83 -9.67
C GLU A 83 -3.17 -10.32 -9.44
N ALA A 84 -3.99 -9.85 -8.50
CA ALA A 84 -4.23 -8.44 -8.25
C ALA A 84 -2.98 -7.72 -7.72
N ARG A 85 -2.75 -6.52 -8.24
CA ARG A 85 -1.69 -5.59 -7.83
C ARG A 85 -2.29 -4.23 -7.52
N ALA A 86 -1.58 -3.39 -6.78
CA ALA A 86 -2.07 -2.05 -6.44
C ALA A 86 -2.43 -1.18 -7.66
N GLY A 87 -1.85 -1.47 -8.83
CA GLY A 87 -2.22 -0.81 -10.09
C GLY A 87 -3.67 -1.08 -10.52
N ASP A 88 -4.24 -2.23 -10.15
CA ASP A 88 -5.61 -2.62 -10.50
C ASP A 88 -6.66 -1.92 -9.62
N LEU A 89 -6.22 -1.25 -8.55
CA LEU A 89 -7.09 -0.49 -7.64
C LEU A 89 -7.41 0.91 -8.15
N VAL A 90 -6.63 1.40 -9.12
CA VAL A 90 -6.86 2.67 -9.79
C VAL A 90 -7.99 2.43 -10.78
N VAL A 91 -9.19 2.93 -10.46
CA VAL A 91 -10.24 3.05 -11.45
C VAL A 91 -9.72 4.06 -12.48
N GLU A 92 -9.39 3.60 -13.68
CA GLU A 92 -9.23 4.49 -14.83
C GLU A 92 -10.53 5.30 -14.92
N SER A 93 -10.47 6.61 -14.67
CA SER A 93 -11.59 7.48 -15.02
C SER A 93 -11.88 7.22 -16.49
N PRO A 94 -13.12 6.84 -16.88
CA PRO A 94 -13.42 6.57 -18.28
C PRO A 94 -13.00 7.79 -19.09
N HIS A 95 -12.09 7.57 -20.04
CA HIS A 95 -11.69 8.60 -20.99
C HIS A 95 -12.96 9.13 -21.66
N PRO A 96 -13.30 10.44 -21.57
CA PRO A 96 -14.45 10.95 -22.30
C PRO A 96 -14.22 10.66 -23.77
N ALA A 97 -15.18 9.97 -24.40
CA ALA A 97 -15.13 9.71 -25.82
C ALA A 97 -14.90 11.04 -26.54
N SER A 98 -13.78 11.13 -27.28
CA SER A 98 -13.52 12.30 -28.09
C SER A 98 -14.61 12.43 -29.16
N PRO A 99 -15.04 13.67 -29.48
CA PRO A 99 -16.13 13.96 -30.42
C PRO A 99 -15.82 13.54 -31.87
#